data_AF-A0A8S3K933-F1
#
_entry.id   AF-A0A8S3K933-F1
#
_cell.length_a   1.000
_cell.length_b   1.000
_cell.length_c   1.000
_cell.angle_alpha   90.00
_cell.angle_beta   90.00
_cell.angle_gamma   90.00
#
_symmetry.space_group_name_H-M   'P 1'
#
loop_
_entity.id
_entity.type
_entity.pdbx_description
1 polymer ?
#
loop_
_entity_poly.entity_id
_entity_poly.type
_entity_poly.pdbx_seq_one_letter_code
_entity_poly.pdbx_strand_id
1 'polypeptide(L)'
;TSIFEYEWAQNYTLDQFQQDGGIVYKNGEEALLEEMQKAKPNNIYHLIEISPTTSLGHVLQHLQSETLNYIRLFAMAGSIYRGYDNSSQPSKEYNVAVDIPAAQIVFNASWAYFGLAPLDSTNFMQFYGSEWQTFLTFLNQNKHVQLVIDSYTVW
;
A
#
# COMPACT_ATOMS: atom_id res chain seq x y z
N THR A 1 1.30 16.37 23.05
CA THR A 1 1.60 17.31 21.97
C THR A 1 1.27 16.58 20.69
N SER A 2 0.14 16.89 20.04
CA SER A 2 -0.27 16.14 18.85
C SER A 2 0.75 16.41 17.75
N ILE A 3 1.39 15.34 17.30
CA ILE A 3 2.22 15.31 16.10
C ILE A 3 1.25 15.54 14.95
N PHE A 4 1.00 16.78 14.59
CA PHE A 4 0.51 17.04 13.24
C PHE A 4 1.72 16.87 12.34
N GLU A 5 1.77 15.73 11.67
CA GLU A 5 2.71 15.44 10.60
C GLU A 5 2.49 16.50 9.50
N TYR A 6 3.35 17.52 9.53
CA TYR A 6 3.67 18.48 8.46
C TYR A 6 2.66 19.63 8.15
N GLU A 7 3.20 20.85 7.93
CA GLU A 7 2.41 22.10 7.73
C GLU A 7 1.37 22.02 6.60
N TRP A 8 1.65 21.22 5.57
CA TRP A 8 0.76 21.08 4.41
C TRP A 8 -0.56 20.35 4.74
N ALA A 9 -0.57 19.51 5.78
CA ALA A 9 -1.74 18.74 6.20
C ALA A 9 -2.45 19.34 7.42
N GLN A 10 -1.97 20.47 7.97
CA GLN A 10 -2.44 21.02 9.25
C GLN A 10 -3.94 21.36 9.29
N ASN A 11 -4.53 21.69 8.13
CA ASN A 11 -5.95 22.03 8.00
C ASN A 11 -6.77 20.92 7.35
N TYR A 12 -6.14 19.77 7.05
CA TYR A 12 -6.85 18.62 6.50
C TYR A 12 -7.65 17.93 7.60
N THR A 13 -8.94 17.70 7.34
CA THR A 13 -9.82 16.93 8.24
C THR A 13 -10.58 15.88 7.43
N LEU A 14 -10.91 14.76 8.07
CA LEU A 14 -11.77 13.75 7.45
C LEU A 14 -13.18 14.31 7.16
N ASP A 15 -13.67 15.24 7.99
CA ASP A 15 -14.94 15.93 7.75
C ASP A 15 -14.91 16.72 6.44
N GLN A 16 -13.84 17.47 6.17
CA GLN A 16 -13.69 18.19 4.91
C GLN A 16 -13.61 17.23 3.73
N PHE A 17 -12.84 16.13 3.86
CA PHE A 17 -12.77 15.11 2.81
C PHE A 17 -14.15 14.52 2.49
N GLN A 18 -14.99 14.27 3.50
CA GLN A 18 -16.36 13.81 3.30
C GLN A 18 -17.26 14.89 2.67
N GLN A 19 -17.12 16.16 3.07
CA GLN A 19 -17.84 17.29 2.46
C GLN A 19 -17.49 17.45 0.97
N ASP A 20 -16.26 17.13 0.59
CA ASP A 20 -15.79 17.16 -0.80
C ASP A 20 -16.24 15.93 -1.62
N GLY A 21 -17.07 15.05 -1.04
CA GLY A 21 -17.61 13.84 -1.68
C GLY A 21 -16.77 12.58 -1.47
N GLY A 22 -15.76 12.63 -0.61
CA GLY A 22 -14.99 11.48 -0.18
C GLY A 22 -15.83 10.50 0.66
N ILE A 23 -15.53 9.21 0.55
CA ILE A 23 -16.19 8.17 1.34
C ILE A 23 -15.25 7.76 2.46
N VAL A 24 -15.72 7.84 3.70
CA VAL A 24 -15.01 7.36 4.89
C VAL A 24 -15.84 6.25 5.53
N TYR A 25 -15.31 5.04 5.50
CA TYR A 25 -15.90 3.92 6.22
C TYR A 25 -15.46 3.95 7.68
N LYS A 26 -16.42 3.94 8.61
CA LYS A 26 -16.13 3.86 10.04
C LYS A 26 -15.44 2.55 10.43
N ASN A 27 -15.79 1.47 9.73
CA ASN A 27 -15.17 0.16 9.85
C ASN A 27 -14.55 -0.22 8.50
N GLY A 28 -13.25 0.05 8.34
CA GLY A 28 -12.53 -0.22 7.10
C GLY A 28 -12.37 -1.71 6.80
N GLU A 29 -12.23 -2.56 7.82
CA GLU A 29 -12.09 -4.01 7.65
C GLU A 29 -13.39 -4.65 7.16
N GLU A 30 -14.53 -4.25 7.72
CA GLU A 30 -15.85 -4.70 7.25
C GLU A 30 -16.11 -4.25 5.81
N ALA A 31 -15.81 -2.99 5.49
CA ALA A 31 -15.94 -2.49 4.11
C ALA A 31 -15.02 -3.25 3.14
N LEU A 32 -13.79 -3.58 3.54
CA LEU A 32 -12.86 -4.38 2.75
C LEU A 32 -13.37 -5.81 2.57
N LEU A 33 -13.92 -6.44 3.62
CA LEU A 33 -14.52 -7.77 3.55
C LEU A 33 -15.68 -7.81 2.55
N GLU A 34 -16.62 -6.86 2.66
CA GLU A 34 -17.76 -6.75 1.76
C GLU A 34 -17.33 -6.53 0.30
N GLU A 35 -16.28 -5.73 0.08
CA GLU A 35 -15.74 -5.50 -1.26
C GLU A 35 -15.07 -6.76 -1.82
N MET A 36 -14.24 -7.45 -1.03
CA MET A 36 -13.57 -8.68 -1.45
C MET A 36 -14.56 -9.81 -1.75
N GLN A 37 -15.67 -9.91 -1.02
CA GLN A 37 -16.72 -10.91 -1.25
C GLN A 37 -17.41 -10.77 -2.62
N LYS A 38 -17.26 -9.64 -3.31
CA LYS A 38 -17.78 -9.44 -4.67
C LYS A 38 -16.94 -10.14 -5.76
N ALA A 39 -15.76 -10.66 -5.42
CA ALA A 39 -14.92 -11.41 -6.33
C ALA A 39 -15.55 -12.77 -6.68
N LYS A 40 -15.61 -13.09 -7.98
CA LYS A 40 -16.31 -14.27 -8.53
C LYS A 40 -15.78 -14.61 -9.93
N PRO A 41 -16.15 -15.74 -10.57
CA PRO A 41 -15.56 -16.15 -11.85
C PRO A 41 -15.61 -15.10 -12.97
N ASN A 42 -16.65 -14.25 -12.99
CA ASN A 42 -16.81 -13.17 -13.98
C ASN A 42 -16.38 -11.79 -13.46
N ASN A 43 -15.73 -11.72 -12.30
CA ASN A 43 -15.26 -10.49 -11.68
C ASN A 43 -13.98 -10.77 -10.87
N ILE A 44 -12.84 -10.78 -11.56
CA ILE A 44 -11.53 -11.02 -10.95
C ILE A 44 -11.03 -9.73 -10.31
N TYR A 45 -10.65 -9.83 -9.05
CA TYR A 45 -10.10 -8.71 -8.28
C TYR A 45 -8.58 -8.71 -8.36
N HIS A 46 -8.02 -7.52 -8.54
CA HIS A 46 -6.60 -7.25 -8.42
C HIS A 46 -6.39 -6.41 -7.16
N LEU A 47 -5.89 -7.05 -6.11
CA LEU A 47 -5.59 -6.39 -4.84
C LEU A 47 -4.12 -5.95 -4.84
N ILE A 48 -3.89 -4.65 -4.66
CA ILE A 48 -2.56 -4.06 -4.55
C ILE A 48 -2.35 -3.68 -3.08
N GLU A 49 -1.47 -4.39 -2.39
CA GLU A 49 -1.16 -4.19 -0.98
C GLU A 49 0.23 -3.55 -0.85
N ILE A 50 0.28 -2.30 -0.42
CA ILE A 50 1.53 -1.53 -0.28
C ILE A 50 1.69 -0.98 1.13
N SER A 51 0.99 -1.56 2.10
CA SER A 51 0.97 -1.14 3.50
C SER A 51 1.13 -2.36 4.43
N PRO A 52 1.28 -2.14 5.75
CA PRO A 52 1.21 -3.24 6.70
C PRO A 52 -0.06 -4.06 6.54
N THR A 53 0.11 -5.37 6.41
CA THR A 53 -0.99 -6.29 6.03
C THR A 53 -1.98 -6.61 7.16
N THR A 54 -2.00 -5.83 8.25
CA THR A 54 -2.83 -6.03 9.45
C THR A 54 -4.31 -6.18 9.10
N SER A 55 -4.90 -5.16 8.46
CA SER A 55 -6.33 -5.15 8.13
C SER A 55 -6.70 -6.31 7.19
N LEU A 56 -5.84 -6.58 6.19
CA LEU A 56 -6.06 -7.69 5.26
C LEU A 56 -5.99 -9.05 5.98
N GLY A 57 -5.04 -9.23 6.88
CA GLY A 57 -4.89 -10.43 7.69
C GLY A 57 -6.11 -10.70 8.57
N HIS A 58 -6.72 -9.66 9.16
CA HIS A 58 -7.98 -9.78 9.89
C HIS A 58 -9.15 -10.14 8.98
N VAL A 59 -9.30 -9.45 7.84
CA VAL A 59 -10.38 -9.72 6.87
C VAL A 59 -10.34 -11.16 6.38
N LEU A 60 -9.16 -11.71 6.12
CA LEU A 60 -9.00 -13.08 5.64
C LEU A 60 -9.50 -14.15 6.62
N GLN A 61 -9.56 -13.85 7.92
CA GLN A 61 -10.13 -14.77 8.90
C GLN A 61 -11.65 -14.94 8.75
N HIS A 62 -12.30 -13.98 8.09
CA HIS A 62 -13.74 -13.93 7.89
C HIS A 62 -14.17 -14.12 6.43
N LEU A 63 -13.21 -14.07 5.48
CA LEU A 63 -13.46 -14.25 4.06
C LEU A 63 -13.73 -15.74 3.73
N GLN A 64 -14.71 -15.99 2.86
CA GLN A 64 -14.96 -17.33 2.34
C GLN A 64 -13.75 -17.76 1.49
N SER A 65 -13.20 -18.95 1.78
CA SER A 65 -11.94 -19.39 1.16
C SER A 65 -12.06 -19.52 -0.36
N GLU A 66 -13.24 -19.85 -0.89
CA GLU A 66 -13.49 -19.96 -2.33
C GLU A 66 -13.36 -18.62 -3.06
N THR A 67 -13.60 -17.50 -2.38
CA THR A 67 -13.46 -16.15 -2.94
C THR A 67 -12.02 -15.88 -3.39
N LEU A 68 -11.03 -16.45 -2.69
CA LEU A 68 -9.61 -16.27 -3.02
C LEU A 68 -9.24 -16.82 -4.41
N ASN A 69 -10.02 -17.77 -4.96
CA ASN A 69 -9.85 -18.25 -6.34
C ASN A 69 -10.09 -17.17 -7.40
N TYR A 70 -10.61 -16.01 -7.00
CA TYR A 70 -10.92 -14.88 -7.88
C TYR A 70 -10.16 -13.61 -7.50
N ILE A 71 -9.24 -13.67 -6.54
CA ILE A 71 -8.44 -12.53 -6.10
C ILE A 71 -6.97 -12.79 -6.42
N ARG A 72 -6.37 -11.84 -7.14
CA ARG A 72 -4.94 -11.79 -7.44
C ARG A 72 -4.30 -10.74 -6.54
N LEU A 73 -3.44 -11.18 -5.63
CA LEU A 73 -2.70 -10.31 -4.73
C LEU A 73 -1.37 -9.88 -5.36
N PHE A 74 -1.10 -8.58 -5.32
CA PHE A 74 0.19 -7.97 -5.64
C PHE A 74 0.63 -7.17 -4.41
N ALA A 75 1.63 -7.66 -3.68
CA ALA A 75 2.07 -7.05 -2.44
C ALA A 75 3.48 -6.46 -2.57
N MET A 76 3.69 -5.22 -2.10
CA MET A 76 5.03 -4.71 -1.79
C MET A 76 5.34 -5.12 -0.36
N ALA A 77 6.12 -6.18 -0.21
CA ALA A 77 6.47 -6.70 1.09
C ALA A 77 7.71 -7.59 1.01
N GLY A 78 8.46 -7.64 2.10
CA GLY A 78 9.58 -8.54 2.27
C GLY A 78 10.93 -8.02 1.80
N SER A 79 11.95 -8.65 2.35
CA SER A 79 13.37 -8.36 2.16
C SER A 79 14.07 -9.71 2.24
N ILE A 80 14.17 -10.40 1.11
CA ILE A 80 14.53 -11.83 1.04
C ILE A 80 16.05 -11.99 1.08
N TYR A 81 16.74 -11.31 0.17
CA TYR A 81 18.20 -11.30 0.07
C TYR A 81 18.79 -9.91 0.26
N ARG A 82 18.01 -8.84 0.06
CA ARG A 82 18.45 -7.45 0.17
C ARG A 82 17.61 -6.64 1.15
N GLY A 83 18.26 -5.73 1.86
CA GLY A 83 17.65 -4.80 2.81
C GLY A 83 17.39 -3.43 2.22
N TYR A 84 17.06 -2.47 3.09
CA TYR A 84 16.93 -1.05 2.73
C TYR A 84 18.29 -0.44 2.32
N ASP A 85 18.26 0.72 1.67
CA ASP A 85 19.45 1.53 1.34
C ASP A 85 20.53 0.77 0.57
N ASN A 86 20.12 0.01 -0.45
CA ASN A 86 20.96 -0.93 -1.21
C ASN A 86 21.77 -1.94 -0.37
N SER A 87 21.35 -2.24 0.87
CA SER A 87 21.98 -3.24 1.72
C SER A 87 21.94 -4.64 1.09
N SER A 88 23.08 -5.33 1.11
CA SER A 88 23.20 -6.74 0.71
C SER A 88 22.73 -7.72 1.80
N GLN A 89 22.26 -7.21 2.94
CA GLN A 89 21.73 -8.02 4.04
C GLN A 89 20.23 -7.78 4.19
N PRO A 90 19.42 -8.85 4.33
CA PRO A 90 18.00 -8.74 4.62
C PRO A 90 17.68 -7.87 5.83
N SER A 91 16.54 -7.20 5.78
CA SER A 91 16.02 -6.33 6.83
C SER A 91 14.63 -6.79 7.26
N LYS A 92 14.19 -6.33 8.43
CA LYS A 92 12.78 -6.42 8.80
C LYS A 92 12.02 -5.41 7.94
N GLU A 93 11.52 -5.85 6.80
CA GLU A 93 10.74 -5.01 5.89
C GLU A 93 9.47 -4.52 6.59
N TYR A 94 9.16 -3.24 6.45
CA TYR A 94 8.15 -2.50 7.21
C TYR A 94 6.75 -3.14 7.13
N ASN A 95 6.26 -3.43 5.93
CA ASN A 95 4.91 -3.97 5.73
C ASN A 95 4.72 -5.37 6.32
N VAL A 96 5.80 -6.13 6.48
CA VAL A 96 5.79 -7.43 7.20
C VAL A 96 6.03 -7.24 8.71
N ALA A 97 6.95 -6.37 9.10
CA ALA A 97 7.46 -6.28 10.46
C ALA A 97 6.48 -5.62 11.44
N VAL A 98 5.59 -4.75 10.94
CA VAL A 98 4.55 -4.09 11.74
C VAL A 98 3.60 -5.12 12.35
N ASP A 99 3.26 -6.18 11.62
CA ASP A 99 2.33 -7.23 12.08
C ASP A 99 2.65 -8.58 11.43
N ILE A 100 3.57 -9.31 12.06
CA ILE A 100 4.05 -10.60 11.56
C ILE A 100 2.92 -11.66 11.51
N PRO A 101 2.06 -11.81 12.54
CA PRO A 101 0.94 -12.75 12.46
C PRO A 101 -0.01 -12.48 11.29
N ALA A 102 -0.39 -11.22 11.05
CA ALA A 102 -1.23 -10.87 9.91
C ALA A 102 -0.54 -11.19 8.58
N ALA A 103 0.74 -10.83 8.43
CA ALA A 103 1.52 -11.14 7.23
C ALA A 103 1.59 -12.66 6.96
N GLN A 104 1.72 -13.48 8.01
CA GLN A 104 1.68 -14.93 7.87
C GLN A 104 0.33 -15.44 7.36
N ILE A 105 -0.78 -14.87 7.82
CA ILE A 105 -2.12 -15.23 7.32
C ILE A 105 -2.22 -14.88 5.83
N VAL A 106 -1.83 -13.66 5.45
CA VAL A 106 -1.88 -13.18 4.06
C VAL A 106 -1.01 -14.03 3.14
N PHE A 107 0.23 -14.33 3.53
CA PHE A 107 1.15 -15.08 2.67
C PHE A 107 0.83 -16.57 2.56
N ASN A 108 0.12 -17.15 3.53
CA ASN A 108 -0.32 -18.55 3.48
C ASN A 108 -1.69 -18.73 2.81
N ALA A 109 -2.39 -17.65 2.45
CA ALA A 109 -3.71 -17.74 1.83
C ALA A 109 -3.63 -18.25 0.37
N SER A 110 -4.65 -19.00 -0.04
CA SER A 110 -4.73 -19.63 -1.37
C SER A 110 -5.21 -18.67 -2.45
N TRP A 111 -4.48 -17.58 -2.69
CA TRP A 111 -4.78 -16.61 -3.74
C TRP A 111 -4.83 -17.26 -5.13
N ALA A 112 -5.69 -16.75 -6.01
CA ALA A 112 -5.70 -17.12 -7.43
C ALA A 112 -4.35 -16.84 -8.10
N TYR A 113 -3.68 -15.79 -7.64
CA TYR A 113 -2.32 -15.44 -7.99
C TYR A 113 -1.73 -14.62 -6.86
N PHE A 114 -0.44 -14.84 -6.57
CA PHE A 114 0.29 -14.05 -5.59
C PHE A 114 1.61 -13.55 -6.21
N GLY A 115 1.73 -12.24 -6.36
CA GLY A 115 2.93 -11.54 -6.80
C GLY A 115 3.52 -10.70 -5.68
N LEU A 116 4.84 -10.76 -5.50
CA LEU A 116 5.57 -10.02 -4.47
C LEU A 116 6.56 -9.05 -5.12
N ALA A 117 6.60 -7.82 -4.62
CA ALA A 117 7.60 -6.81 -4.93
C ALA A 117 8.43 -6.50 -3.67
N PRO A 118 9.37 -7.38 -3.30
CA PRO A 118 10.22 -7.17 -2.13
C PRO A 118 11.26 -6.05 -2.36
N LEU A 119 12.01 -5.69 -1.32
CA LEU A 119 13.17 -4.80 -1.44
C LEU A 119 14.20 -5.31 -2.47
N ASP A 120 14.26 -6.62 -2.68
CA ASP A 120 15.10 -7.24 -3.69
C ASP A 120 14.82 -6.72 -5.11
N SER A 121 13.58 -6.31 -5.41
CA SER A 121 13.16 -5.77 -6.71
C SER A 121 12.87 -4.27 -6.71
N THR A 122 12.57 -3.68 -5.56
CA THR A 122 12.10 -2.28 -5.48
C THR A 122 13.21 -1.31 -5.12
N ASN A 123 14.20 -1.72 -4.31
CA ASN A 123 15.24 -0.83 -3.79
C ASN A 123 16.16 -0.24 -4.87
N PHE A 124 16.29 -0.92 -6.02
CA PHE A 124 17.09 -0.42 -7.13
C PHE A 124 16.32 0.50 -8.09
N MET A 125 14.99 0.59 -7.98
CA MET A 125 14.19 1.51 -8.81
C MET A 125 14.25 2.91 -8.22
N GLN A 126 15.41 3.54 -8.35
CA GLN A 126 15.63 4.92 -7.93
C GLN A 126 15.49 5.86 -9.12
N PHE A 127 14.96 7.04 -8.86
CA PHE A 127 14.70 8.05 -9.86
C PHE A 127 15.65 9.24 -9.64
N TYR A 128 16.60 9.43 -10.54
CA TYR A 128 17.68 10.43 -10.38
C TYR A 128 18.12 10.98 -11.74
N GLY A 129 19.03 11.96 -11.73
CA GLY A 129 19.65 12.48 -12.96
C GLY A 129 18.66 13.19 -13.89
N SER A 130 18.76 12.89 -15.19
CA SER A 130 17.94 13.50 -16.24
C SER A 130 16.45 13.25 -16.08
N GLU A 131 16.09 12.07 -15.58
CA GLU A 131 14.72 11.64 -15.37
C GLU A 131 14.09 12.46 -14.23
N TRP A 132 14.82 12.64 -13.12
CA TRP A 132 14.41 13.53 -12.04
C TRP A 132 14.28 14.98 -12.50
N GLN A 133 15.26 15.50 -13.23
CA GLN A 133 15.21 16.87 -13.77
C GLN A 133 14.00 17.07 -14.68
N THR A 134 13.69 16.09 -15.52
CA THR A 134 12.51 16.12 -16.39
C THR A 134 11.23 16.14 -15.57
N PHE A 135 11.13 15.31 -14.54
CA PHE A 135 9.96 15.29 -13.65
C PHE A 135 9.74 16.63 -12.93
N LEU A 136 10.81 17.27 -12.46
CA LEU A 136 10.75 18.59 -11.81
C LEU A 136 10.17 19.68 -12.73
N THR A 137 10.35 19.56 -14.06
CA THR A 137 9.76 20.55 -14.99
C THR A 137 8.23 20.60 -14.91
N PHE A 138 7.59 19.52 -14.45
CA PHE A 138 6.13 19.43 -14.29
C PHE A 138 5.62 19.93 -12.94
N LEU A 139 6.49 20.37 -12.02
CA LEU A 139 6.11 20.81 -10.66
C LEU A 139 4.97 21.83 -10.67
N ASN A 140 5.07 22.87 -11.51
CA ASN A 140 4.07 23.93 -11.61
C ASN A 140 3.01 23.68 -12.71
N GLN A 141 3.02 22.48 -13.32
CA GLN A 141 2.17 22.13 -14.45
C GLN A 141 1.15 21.04 -14.09
N ASN A 142 1.43 20.24 -13.07
CA ASN A 142 0.58 19.13 -12.68
C ASN A 142 0.49 19.01 -11.15
N LYS A 143 -0.72 19.17 -10.60
CA LYS A 143 -1.00 19.08 -9.17
C LYS A 143 -0.59 17.75 -8.51
N HIS A 144 -0.59 16.63 -9.26
CA HIS A 144 -0.17 15.34 -8.73
C HIS A 144 1.35 15.26 -8.63
N VAL A 145 2.07 15.80 -9.63
CA VAL A 145 3.53 15.91 -9.57
C VAL A 145 3.94 16.83 -8.43
N GLN A 146 3.26 17.97 -8.30
CA GLN A 146 3.43 18.87 -7.17
C GLN A 146 3.26 18.17 -5.83
N LEU A 147 2.14 17.46 -5.63
CA LEU A 147 1.88 16.71 -4.41
C LEU A 147 2.98 15.70 -4.08
N VAL A 148 3.47 14.95 -5.08
CA VAL A 148 4.54 13.96 -4.88
C VAL A 148 5.85 14.64 -4.47
N ILE A 149 6.25 15.72 -5.14
CA ILE A 149 7.50 16.45 -4.85
C ILE A 149 7.42 17.14 -3.48
N ASP A 150 6.30 17.80 -3.19
CA ASP A 150 6.08 18.49 -1.93
C ASP A 150 6.09 17.48 -0.77
N SER A 151 5.44 16.32 -0.93
CA SER A 151 5.49 15.24 0.06
C SER A 151 6.91 14.72 0.24
N TYR A 152 7.62 14.40 -0.85
CA TYR A 152 9.00 13.91 -0.79
C TYR A 152 9.97 14.88 -0.11
N THR A 153 9.80 16.19 -0.32
CA THR A 153 10.68 17.23 0.26
C THR A 153 10.53 17.34 1.77
N VAL A 154 9.39 16.91 2.29
CA VAL A 154 8.99 17.07 3.68
C VAL A 154 9.35 15.85 4.54
N TRP A 155 9.40 14.65 3.94
CA TRP A 155 9.82 13.39 4.55
C TRP A 155 11.34 13.24 4.57
#